data_AF-A0AAV4HZM4-F1
#
_entry.id   AF-A0AAV4HZM4-F1
#
_cell.length_a   1.000
_cell.length_b   1.000
_cell.length_c   1.000
_cell.angle_alpha   90.00
_cell.angle_beta   90.00
_cell.angle_gamma   90.00
#
_symmetry.space_group_name_H-M   'P 1'
#
loop_
_entity.id
_entity.type
_entity.pdbx_description
1 polymer ?
#
loop_
_entity_poly.entity_id
_entity_poly.type
_entity_poly.pdbx_seq_one_letter_code
_entity_poly.pdbx_strand_id
1 'polypeptide(L)'
;MTKGDENKIDVFQSRCLRQILRVKWSDRITNSKVLETARMETISGIIRKRRWKYIGHILRKEADSDCITALTWAPEGSRRQGRPKTTWRRMVEKERMTTGWISWQHARTIALNRDEWRRVWRSYVPRGAKWIGNIL
;
A
#
# COMPACT_ATOMS: atom_id res chain seq x y z
N MET A 1 6.43 2.94 -5.58
CA MET A 1 7.39 2.12 -4.84
C MET A 1 7.57 0.84 -5.63
N THR A 2 8.78 0.57 -6.07
CA THR A 2 9.11 -0.74 -6.64
C THR A 2 9.23 -1.76 -5.49
N LYS A 3 9.10 -3.06 -5.77
CA LYS A 3 9.29 -4.10 -4.74
C LYS A 3 10.64 -3.98 -4.02
N GLY A 4 11.69 -3.57 -4.73
CA GLY A 4 13.01 -3.34 -4.14
C GLY A 4 13.01 -2.18 -3.14
N ASP A 5 12.30 -1.09 -3.45
CA ASP A 5 12.16 0.04 -2.53
C ASP A 5 11.34 -0.34 -1.29
N GLU A 6 10.28 -1.14 -1.46
CA GLU A 6 9.48 -1.65 -0.32
C GLU A 6 10.38 -2.47 0.61
N ASN A 7 11.16 -3.40 0.04
CA ASN A 7 12.06 -4.26 0.80
C ASN A 7 13.15 -3.46 1.55
N LYS A 8 13.75 -2.46 0.91
CA LYS A 8 14.78 -1.60 1.57
C LYS A 8 14.21 -0.91 2.81
N ILE A 9 13.01 -0.37 2.71
CA ILE A 9 12.34 0.32 3.81
C ILE A 9 11.97 -0.66 4.94
N ASP A 10 11.41 -1.83 4.60
CA ASP A 10 11.00 -2.81 5.60
C ASP A 10 12.20 -3.50 6.29
N VAL A 11 13.31 -3.70 5.57
CA VAL A 11 14.59 -4.16 6.14
C VAL A 11 15.14 -3.12 7.10
N PHE A 12 15.11 -1.83 6.73
CA PHE A 12 15.53 -0.74 7.60
C PHE A 12 14.69 -0.72 8.89
N GLN A 13 13.36 -0.80 8.79
CA GLN A 13 12.47 -0.90 9.94
C GLN A 13 12.83 -2.08 10.84
N SER A 14 13.01 -3.28 10.26
CA SER A 14 13.34 -4.49 11.00
C SER A 14 14.67 -4.36 11.75
N ARG A 15 15.66 -3.72 11.14
CA ARG A 15 16.96 -3.44 11.78
C ARG A 15 16.81 -2.52 12.98
N CYS A 16 16.06 -1.43 12.84
CA CYS A 16 15.78 -0.50 13.94
C CYS A 16 15.04 -1.19 15.09
N LEU A 17 14.01 -1.99 14.78
CA LEU A 17 13.23 -2.69 15.80
C LEU A 17 14.06 -3.74 16.55
N ARG A 18 14.92 -4.50 15.85
CA ARG A 18 15.83 -5.45 16.51
C ARG A 18 16.77 -4.76 17.48
N GLN A 19 17.27 -3.58 17.13
CA GLN A 19 18.13 -2.78 18.01
C GLN A 19 17.37 -2.31 19.25
N ILE A 20 16.17 -1.75 19.08
CA ILE A 20 15.34 -1.24 20.18
C ILE A 20 14.90 -2.36 21.13
N LEU A 21 14.46 -3.49 20.57
CA LEU A 21 14.02 -4.66 21.33
C LEU A 21 15.18 -5.54 21.82
N ARG A 22 16.43 -5.14 21.55
CA ARG A 22 17.66 -5.86 21.95
C ARG A 22 17.68 -7.33 21.52
N VAL A 23 17.15 -7.62 20.32
CA VAL A 23 17.11 -8.99 19.76
C VAL A 23 18.51 -9.40 19.33
N LYS A 24 19.01 -10.50 19.89
CA LYS A 24 20.31 -11.07 19.54
C LYS A 24 20.18 -12.01 18.35
N TRP A 25 21.30 -12.27 17.67
CA TRP A 25 21.34 -13.22 16.56
C TRP A 25 21.02 -14.65 17.04
N SER A 26 21.40 -14.99 18.28
CA SER A 26 21.15 -16.28 18.92
C SER A 26 19.66 -16.60 19.06
N ASP A 27 18.83 -15.57 19.15
CA ASP A 27 17.40 -15.73 19.43
C ASP A 27 16.63 -16.26 18.21
N ARG A 28 17.24 -16.22 17.00
CA ARG A 28 16.68 -16.71 15.72
C ARG A 28 15.25 -16.22 15.44
N ILE A 29 14.88 -15.05 15.97
CA ILE A 29 13.55 -14.46 15.81
C ILE A 29 13.36 -14.00 14.36
N THR A 30 12.22 -14.30 13.75
CA THR A 30 11.86 -13.86 12.39
C THR A 30 11.45 -12.39 12.35
N ASN A 31 11.58 -11.72 11.19
CA ASN A 31 11.15 -10.32 11.06
C ASN A 31 9.65 -10.12 11.33
N SER A 32 8.81 -11.10 10.99
CA SER A 32 7.38 -11.05 11.31
C SER A 32 7.13 -11.03 12.82
N LYS A 33 7.89 -11.82 13.58
CA LYS A 33 7.74 -11.86 15.04
C LYS A 33 8.26 -10.59 15.71
N VAL A 34 9.35 -10.00 15.20
CA VAL A 34 9.84 -8.68 15.64
C VAL A 34 8.75 -7.61 15.50
N LEU A 35 8.05 -7.58 14.36
CA LEU A 35 6.95 -6.64 14.11
C LEU A 35 5.74 -6.89 15.02
N GLU A 36 5.38 -8.16 15.23
CA GLU A 36 4.30 -8.56 16.13
C GLU A 36 4.58 -8.13 17.58
N THR A 37 5.79 -8.36 18.07
CA THR A 37 6.23 -7.92 19.40
C THR A 37 6.17 -6.39 19.54
N ALA A 38 6.56 -5.66 18.50
CA ALA A 38 6.46 -4.21 18.46
C ALA A 38 5.02 -3.70 18.26
N ARG A 39 4.05 -4.58 17.94
CA ARG A 39 2.69 -4.23 17.51
C ARG A 39 2.67 -3.25 16.34
N MET A 40 3.60 -3.41 15.41
CA MET A 40 3.76 -2.52 14.26
C MET A 40 3.48 -3.23 12.94
N GLU A 41 2.91 -2.48 12.00
CA GLU A 41 2.82 -2.89 10.59
C GLU A 41 4.13 -2.54 9.86
N THR A 42 4.35 -3.14 8.69
CA THR A 42 5.45 -2.72 7.83
C THR A 42 5.28 -1.28 7.37
N ILE A 43 6.37 -0.51 7.28
CA ILE A 43 6.33 0.86 6.77
C ILE A 43 5.83 0.86 5.31
N SER A 44 6.19 -0.13 4.50
CA SER A 44 5.64 -0.30 3.15
C SER A 44 4.10 -0.38 3.16
N GLY A 45 3.53 -1.13 4.12
CA GLY A 45 2.09 -1.24 4.36
C GLY A 45 1.46 0.09 4.74
N ILE A 46 2.10 0.83 5.66
CA ILE A 46 1.63 2.17 6.08
C ILE A 46 1.63 3.14 4.91
N ILE A 47 2.70 3.17 4.10
CA ILE A 47 2.80 4.02 2.90
C ILE A 47 1.66 3.68 1.92
N ARG A 48 1.39 2.39 1.71
CA ARG A 48 0.28 1.94 0.85
C ARG A 48 -1.07 2.41 1.39
N LYS A 49 -1.35 2.24 2.69
CA LYS A 49 -2.57 2.75 3.33
C LYS A 49 -2.73 4.26 3.15
N ARG A 50 -1.66 5.04 3.36
CA ARG A 50 -1.68 6.50 3.17
C ARG A 50 -1.97 6.90 1.72
N ARG A 51 -1.32 6.22 0.76
CA ARG A 51 -1.55 6.44 -0.66
C ARG A 51 -3.01 6.22 -1.04
N TRP A 52 -3.61 5.13 -0.57
CA TRP A 52 -5.00 4.85 -0.88
C TRP A 52 -5.98 5.77 -0.16
N LYS A 53 -5.69 6.20 1.08
CA LYS A 53 -6.45 7.29 1.71
C LYS A 53 -6.48 8.55 0.84
N TYR A 54 -5.34 8.90 0.24
CA TYR A 54 -5.23 10.03 -0.68
C TYR A 54 -5.98 9.80 -2.00
N ILE A 55 -5.87 8.61 -2.61
CA ILE A 55 -6.66 8.24 -3.80
C ILE A 55 -8.15 8.35 -3.52
N GLY A 56 -8.62 7.92 -2.35
CA GLY A 56 -10.03 8.09 -1.97
C GLY A 56 -10.46 9.55 -1.85
N HIS A 57 -9.55 10.45 -1.47
CA HIS A 57 -9.82 11.88 -1.52
C HIS A 57 -9.97 12.38 -2.97
N ILE A 58 -9.10 11.94 -3.88
CA ILE A 58 -9.21 12.24 -5.31
C ILE A 58 -10.53 11.71 -5.90
N LEU A 59 -10.88 10.44 -5.63
CA LEU A 59 -12.09 9.81 -6.17
C LEU A 59 -13.39 10.50 -5.73
N ARG A 60 -13.38 11.22 -4.61
CA ARG A 60 -14.51 11.99 -4.12
C ARG A 60 -14.65 13.37 -4.76
N LYS A 61 -13.67 13.85 -5.52
CA LYS A 61 -13.79 15.10 -6.27
C LYS A 61 -14.78 14.94 -7.43
N GLU A 62 -15.23 16.05 -7.98
CA GLU A 62 -16.10 16.09 -9.15
C GLU A 62 -15.43 15.40 -10.35
N ALA A 63 -16.24 14.86 -11.25
CA ALA A 63 -15.77 13.99 -12.34
C ALA A 63 -14.89 14.72 -13.36
N ASP A 64 -15.11 16.02 -13.52
CA ASP A 64 -14.38 16.97 -14.36
C ASP A 64 -13.10 17.51 -13.71
N SER A 65 -12.85 17.19 -12.43
CA SER A 65 -11.63 17.62 -11.75
C SER A 65 -10.38 17.05 -12.42
N ASP A 66 -9.40 17.92 -12.67
CA ASP A 66 -8.07 17.56 -13.18
C ASP A 66 -7.42 16.40 -12.42
N CYS A 67 -7.69 16.29 -11.12
CA CYS A 67 -7.15 15.22 -10.29
C CYS A 67 -7.67 13.83 -10.70
N ILE A 68 -8.95 13.74 -11.09
CA ILE A 68 -9.56 12.47 -11.54
C ILE A 68 -9.09 12.13 -12.94
N THR A 69 -9.02 13.13 -13.82
CA THR A 69 -8.44 12.98 -15.15
C THR A 69 -7.00 12.50 -15.05
N ALA A 70 -6.16 13.14 -14.24
CA ALA A 70 -4.76 12.73 -14.05
C ALA A 70 -4.60 11.33 -13.44
N LEU A 71 -5.55 10.88 -12.60
CA LEU A 71 -5.54 9.53 -12.01
C LEU A 71 -5.75 8.45 -13.08
N THR A 72 -6.64 8.68 -14.04
CA THR A 72 -7.02 7.69 -15.07
C THR A 72 -6.22 7.85 -16.37
N TRP A 73 -5.66 9.03 -16.61
CA TRP A 73 -5.03 9.40 -17.88
C TRP A 73 -3.88 8.48 -18.29
N ALA A 74 -3.94 8.08 -19.56
CA ALA A 74 -2.96 7.26 -20.23
C ALA A 74 -2.26 8.09 -21.31
N PRO A 75 -1.00 8.52 -21.12
CA PRO A 75 -0.28 9.14 -22.22
C PRO A 75 -0.01 8.08 -23.30
N GLU A 76 -0.34 8.42 -24.53
CA GLU A 76 -0.02 7.62 -25.71
C GLU A 76 1.49 7.71 -26.04
N GLY A 77 2.01 6.70 -26.75
CA GLY A 77 3.39 6.67 -27.22
C GLY A 77 4.36 5.80 -26.40
N SER A 78 5.57 5.68 -26.92
CA SER A 78 6.65 4.86 -26.36
C SER A 78 7.52 5.68 -25.39
N ARG A 79 8.20 4.98 -24.48
CA ARG A 79 9.10 5.61 -23.50
C ARG A 79 10.53 5.56 -24.00
N ARG A 80 11.25 6.67 -23.86
CA ARG A 80 12.70 6.70 -24.06
C ARG A 80 13.42 5.78 -23.08
N GLN A 81 14.53 5.21 -23.53
CA GLN A 81 15.41 4.36 -22.73
C GLN A 81 15.93 5.11 -21.49
N GLY A 82 16.15 4.39 -20.38
CA GLY A 82 16.65 4.95 -19.12
C GLY A 82 15.58 5.42 -18.13
N ARG A 83 14.34 5.69 -18.57
CA ARG A 83 13.25 6.08 -17.64
C ARG A 83 12.83 4.90 -16.73
N PRO A 84 12.47 5.14 -15.46
CA PRO A 84 11.95 4.08 -14.59
C PRO A 84 10.79 3.30 -15.22
N LYS A 85 10.90 1.97 -15.21
CA LYS A 85 9.89 1.07 -15.79
C LYS A 85 8.52 1.20 -15.10
N THR A 86 8.54 1.48 -13.80
CA THR A 86 7.34 1.60 -12.96
C THR A 86 6.95 3.07 -12.82
N THR A 87 5.75 3.43 -13.29
CA THR A 87 5.14 4.75 -13.02
C THR A 87 4.16 4.66 -11.87
N TRP A 88 3.79 5.80 -11.30
CA TRP A 88 2.75 5.88 -10.27
C TRP A 88 1.45 5.21 -10.74
N ARG A 89 0.96 5.51 -11.96
CA ARG A 89 -0.22 4.85 -12.53
C ARG A 89 -0.10 3.33 -12.60
N ARG A 90 1.01 2.79 -13.12
CA ARG A 90 1.23 1.32 -13.21
C ARG A 90 1.28 0.67 -11.83
N MET A 91 1.88 1.37 -10.86
CA MET A 91 1.95 0.92 -9.48
C MET A 91 0.56 0.89 -8.84
N VAL A 92 -0.21 1.97 -8.94
CA VAL A 92 -1.56 2.06 -8.38
C VAL A 92 -2.50 1.06 -9.05
N GLU A 93 -2.41 0.89 -10.37
CA GLU A 93 -3.20 -0.08 -11.12
C GLU A 93 -2.88 -1.53 -10.71
N LYS A 94 -1.59 -1.84 -10.53
CA LYS A 94 -1.17 -3.14 -10.01
C LYS A 94 -1.66 -3.36 -8.57
N GLU A 95 -1.59 -2.34 -7.73
CA GLU A 95 -2.16 -2.41 -6.38
C GLU A 95 -3.66 -2.65 -6.42
N ARG A 96 -4.40 -1.91 -7.27
CA ARG A 96 -5.84 -2.04 -7.47
C ARG A 96 -6.24 -3.47 -7.79
N MET A 97 -5.55 -4.08 -8.75
CA MET A 97 -5.73 -5.49 -9.12
C MET A 97 -5.40 -6.44 -7.96
N THR A 98 -4.33 -6.17 -7.21
CA THR A 98 -3.91 -7.01 -6.08
C THR A 98 -4.85 -6.90 -4.88
N THR A 99 -5.52 -5.77 -4.70
CA THR A 99 -6.46 -5.52 -3.59
C THR A 99 -7.89 -5.94 -3.89
N GLY A 100 -8.18 -6.45 -5.09
CA GLY A 100 -9.52 -6.94 -5.47
C GLY A 100 -10.51 -5.85 -5.85
N TRP A 101 -10.05 -4.62 -6.11
CA TRP A 101 -10.94 -3.58 -6.65
C TRP A 101 -11.23 -3.90 -8.11
N ILE A 102 -12.48 -4.25 -8.42
CA ILE A 102 -12.92 -4.68 -9.76
C ILE A 102 -12.73 -3.57 -10.79
N SER A 103 -13.11 -2.32 -10.45
CA SER A 103 -12.97 -1.15 -11.32
C SER A 103 -12.73 0.14 -10.52
N TRP A 104 -12.27 1.19 -11.20
CA TRP A 104 -12.15 2.54 -10.63
C TRP A 104 -13.51 3.13 -10.24
N GLN A 105 -14.58 2.80 -10.98
CA GLN A 105 -15.95 3.17 -10.63
C GLN A 105 -16.40 2.49 -9.33
N HIS A 106 -16.13 1.20 -9.18
CA HIS A 106 -16.44 0.48 -7.94
C HIS A 106 -15.68 1.06 -6.74
N ALA A 107 -14.38 1.34 -6.91
CA ALA A 107 -13.59 2.03 -5.90
C ALA A 107 -14.14 3.44 -5.57
N ARG A 108 -14.65 4.15 -6.58
CA ARG A 108 -15.30 5.46 -6.40
C ARG A 108 -16.59 5.37 -5.59
N THR A 109 -17.47 4.42 -5.91
CA THR A 109 -18.73 4.20 -5.18
C THR A 109 -18.46 3.99 -3.68
N ILE A 110 -17.50 3.12 -3.35
CA ILE A 110 -17.10 2.87 -1.96
C ILE A 110 -16.40 4.10 -1.36
N ALA A 111 -15.61 4.84 -2.13
CA ALA A 111 -14.92 6.04 -1.64
C ALA A 111 -15.88 7.19 -1.28
N LEU A 112 -17.03 7.30 -1.95
CA LEU A 112 -18.08 8.27 -1.63
C LEU A 112 -18.67 8.03 -0.24
N ASN A 113 -18.88 6.76 0.12
CA ASN A 113 -19.23 6.40 1.49
C ASN A 113 -17.98 6.47 2.40
N ARG A 114 -17.84 7.58 3.15
CA ARG A 114 -16.65 7.80 4.00
C ARG A 114 -16.44 6.71 5.05
N ASP A 115 -17.51 6.15 5.60
CA ASP A 115 -17.42 5.16 6.67
C ASP A 115 -17.03 3.79 6.12
N GLU A 116 -17.59 3.42 4.96
CA GLU A 116 -17.21 2.22 4.23
C GLU A 116 -15.76 2.31 3.73
N TRP A 117 -15.38 3.44 3.14
CA TRP A 117 -13.99 3.71 2.74
C TRP A 117 -13.02 3.58 3.92
N ARG A 118 -13.38 4.16 5.07
CA ARG A 118 -12.56 4.08 6.28
C ARG A 118 -12.46 2.65 6.79
N ARG A 119 -13.54 1.86 6.71
CA ARG A 119 -13.58 0.45 7.10
C ARG A 119 -12.62 -0.38 6.26
N VAL A 120 -12.68 -0.24 4.93
CA VAL A 120 -11.80 -0.98 4.00
C VAL A 120 -10.32 -0.73 4.31
N TRP A 121 -9.91 0.52 4.57
CA TRP A 121 -8.50 0.82 4.86
C TRP A 121 -8.07 0.52 6.29
N ARG A 122 -9.01 0.40 7.24
CA ARG A 122 -8.73 -0.08 8.60
C ARG A 122 -8.53 -1.58 8.63
N SER A 123 -9.39 -2.33 7.92
CA SER A 123 -9.27 -3.80 7.80
C SER A 123 -8.21 -4.23 6.78
N TYR A 124 -7.67 -3.29 5.99
CA TYR A 124 -6.65 -3.59 4.99
C TYR A 124 -5.38 -4.16 5.63
N VAL A 125 -5.21 -5.47 5.50
CA VAL A 125 -3.95 -6.18 5.76
C VAL A 125 -3.23 -6.35 4.42
N PRO A 126 -2.04 -5.77 4.23
CA PRO A 126 -1.25 -6.01 3.03
C PRO A 126 -0.98 -7.52 2.88
N ARG A 127 -1.41 -8.14 1.77
CA ARG A 127 -1.07 -9.55 1.49
C ARG A 127 0.45 -9.70 1.44
N GLY A 128 0.97 -10.47 2.41
CA GLY A 128 2.39 -10.56 2.79
C GLY A 128 2.58 -10.57 4.31
N ALA A 129 1.65 -9.97 5.06
CA ALA A 129 1.50 -10.21 6.48
C ALA A 129 0.60 -11.44 6.69
N LYS A 130 1.16 -12.54 7.21
CA LYS A 130 0.36 -13.66 7.74
C LYS A 130 -0.37 -13.14 8.98
N TRP A 131 -1.61 -12.67 8.82
CA TRP A 131 -2.51 -12.49 9.94
C TRP A 131 -3.19 -13.84 10.19
N ILE A 132 -2.73 -14.56 11.22
CA ILE A 132 -3.46 -15.70 11.78
C ILE A 132 -4.44 -15.10 12.77
N GLY A 133 -5.68 -14.95 12.34
CA GLY A 133 -6.75 -14.44 13.18
C GLY A 133 -8.06 -14.73 12.49
N ASN A 134 -8.65 -15.87 12.85
CA ASN A 134 -10.00 -16.28 12.49
C ASN A 134 -10.97 -15.12 12.72
N ILE A 135 -11.81 -14.85 11.73
CA ILE A 135 -13.03 -14.09 11.93
C ILE A 135 -14.15 -14.97 11.37
N LEU A 136 -14.97 -15.45 12.31
CA LEU A 136 -16.36 -15.87 12.13
C LEU A 136 -17.17 -14.75 11.48
#